data_AF-A0A6P3XI11-F1
#
_entry.id   AF-A0A6P3XI11-F1
#
_cell.length_a   1.000
_cell.length_b   1.000
_cell.length_c   1.000
_cell.angle_alpha   90.00
_cell.angle_beta   90.00
_cell.angle_gamma   90.00
#
_symmetry.space_group_name_H-M   'P 1'
#
loop_
_entity.id
_entity.type
_entity.pdbx_description
1 polymer ?
#
loop_
_entity_poly.entity_id
_entity_poly.type
_entity_poly.pdbx_seq_one_letter_code
_entity_poly.pdbx_strand_id
1 'polypeptide(L)'
;MNRQIVIALLSLGIVAFCEGKEFSELLEEEKFVESVKNCILDKDSCDEMGFKVRNVLLPELISRDCESCSPSLKKDGQTLLAHLKERYPTEWIIISHMYDQEIYDIPGYYTTPLIPPL
;
A
#
# COMPACT_ATOMS: atom_id res chain seq x y z
N MET A 1 -16.45 45.89 -24.03
CA MET A 1 -15.90 44.64 -23.45
C MET A 1 -15.65 43.67 -24.58
N ASN A 2 -14.39 43.39 -24.90
CA ASN A 2 -14.01 42.75 -26.16
C ASN A 2 -14.37 41.25 -26.11
N ARG A 3 -15.17 40.74 -27.04
CA ARG A 3 -15.60 39.31 -27.06
C ARG A 3 -14.41 38.35 -27.01
N GLN A 4 -13.28 38.75 -27.59
CA GLN A 4 -12.03 38.00 -27.55
C GLN A 4 -11.44 37.88 -26.13
N ILE A 5 -11.61 38.90 -25.29
CA ILE A 5 -11.15 38.89 -23.89
C ILE A 5 -12.00 37.93 -23.06
N VAL A 6 -13.32 37.88 -23.31
CA VAL A 6 -14.24 36.98 -22.59
C VAL A 6 -13.96 35.52 -22.94
N ILE A 7 -13.69 35.22 -24.22
CA ILE A 7 -13.35 33.86 -24.67
C ILE A 7 -12.03 33.38 -24.06
N ALA A 8 -11.02 34.25 -24.00
CA ALA A 8 -9.73 33.92 -23.40
C ALA A 8 -9.84 33.65 -21.88
N LEU A 9 -10.68 34.41 -21.17
CA LEU A 9 -10.89 34.20 -19.73
C LEU A 9 -11.68 32.91 -19.43
N LEU A 10 -12.59 32.50 -20.32
CA LEU A 10 -13.35 31.27 -20.17
C LEU A 10 -12.52 30.01 -20.48
N SER A 11 -11.60 30.07 -21.45
CA SER A 11 -10.74 28.93 -21.78
C SER A 11 -9.65 28.66 -20.74
N LEU A 12 -9.19 29.69 -20.02
CA LEU A 12 -8.23 29.55 -18.92
C LEU A 12 -8.83 28.93 -17.64
N GLY A 13 -10.15 28.96 -17.46
CA GLY A 13 -10.82 28.50 -16.25
C GLY A 13 -11.14 26.99 -16.17
N ILE A 14 -10.93 26.22 -17.24
CA ILE A 14 -11.42 24.82 -17.37
C ILE A 14 -10.30 23.77 -17.26
N VAL A 15 -9.06 24.15 -16.97
CA VAL A 15 -8.02 23.16 -16.66
C VAL A 15 -8.28 22.62 -15.24
N ALA A 16 -9.25 21.72 -15.12
CA ALA A 16 -9.50 20.91 -13.95
C ALA A 16 -8.24 20.08 -13.70
N PHE A 17 -7.46 20.51 -12.71
CA PHE A 17 -6.21 19.88 -12.30
C PHE A 17 -6.58 18.59 -11.56
N CYS A 18 -6.65 17.47 -12.29
CA CYS A 18 -6.63 16.14 -11.68
C CYS A 18 -5.19 15.83 -11.27
N GLU A 19 -4.72 16.39 -10.16
CA GLU A 19 -3.49 15.96 -9.50
C GLU A 19 -3.79 14.68 -8.71
N GLY A 20 -3.48 13.53 -9.30
CA GLY A 20 -3.29 12.30 -8.52
C GLY A 20 -1.88 12.32 -7.95
N LYS A 21 -1.73 12.11 -6.63
CA LYS A 21 -0.42 11.93 -6.01
C LYS A 21 0.19 10.59 -6.42
N GLU A 22 1.50 10.58 -6.63
CA GLU A 22 2.27 9.37 -6.85
C GLU A 22 2.32 8.53 -5.56
N PHE A 23 2.36 7.21 -5.67
CA PHE A 23 2.36 6.30 -4.50
C PHE A 23 3.52 6.59 -3.53
N SER A 24 4.70 6.89 -4.07
CA SER A 24 5.87 7.30 -3.27
C SER A 24 5.64 8.56 -2.42
N GLU A 25 4.89 9.54 -2.94
CA GLU A 25 4.54 10.76 -2.20
C GLU A 25 3.58 10.45 -1.05
N LEU A 26 2.62 9.54 -1.29
CA LEU A 26 1.65 9.12 -0.28
C LEU A 26 2.30 8.37 0.88
N LEU A 27 3.38 7.61 0.63
CA LEU A 27 4.08 6.86 1.69
C LEU A 27 4.74 7.76 2.75
N GLU A 28 5.06 9.01 2.40
CA GLU A 28 5.58 9.99 3.34
C GLU A 28 4.48 10.49 4.31
N GLU A 29 3.20 10.35 3.93
CA GLU A 29 2.07 10.75 4.76
C GLU A 29 1.73 9.66 5.79
N GLU A 30 1.93 9.95 7.08
CA GLU A 30 1.63 9.02 8.17
C GLU A 30 0.18 8.49 8.13
N LYS A 31 -0.77 9.38 7.83
CA LYS A 31 -2.20 9.04 7.71
C LYS A 31 -2.48 8.03 6.60
N PHE A 32 -1.74 8.12 5.50
CA PHE A 32 -1.89 7.19 4.40
C PHE A 32 -1.39 5.80 4.81
N VAL A 33 -0.19 5.72 5.39
CA VAL A 33 0.36 4.44 5.89
C VAL A 33 -0.54 3.82 6.96
N GLU A 34 -1.11 4.64 7.85
CA GLU A 34 -2.09 4.18 8.85
C GLU A 34 -3.36 3.63 8.21
N SER A 35 -3.93 4.34 7.23
CA SER A 35 -5.10 3.90 6.48
C SER A 35 -4.85 2.56 5.78
N VAL A 36 -3.72 2.43 5.09
CA VAL A 36 -3.29 1.20 4.43
C VAL A 36 -3.15 0.06 5.45
N LYS A 37 -2.48 0.28 6.58
CA LYS A 37 -2.37 -0.69 7.69
C LYS A 37 -3.75 -1.14 8.17
N ASN A 38 -4.67 -0.21 8.38
CA ASN A 38 -6.02 -0.52 8.85
C ASN A 38 -6.83 -1.30 7.80
N CYS A 39 -6.69 -0.99 6.52
CA CYS A 39 -7.26 -1.81 5.43
C CYS A 39 -6.71 -3.25 5.45
N ILE A 40 -5.38 -3.42 5.60
CA ILE A 40 -4.76 -4.75 5.62
C ILE A 40 -5.32 -5.59 6.76
N LEU A 41 -5.53 -4.96 7.92
CA LEU A 41 -6.01 -5.60 9.15
C LEU A 41 -7.55 -5.65 9.30
N ASP A 42 -8.31 -5.28 8.26
CA ASP A 42 -9.78 -5.21 8.32
C ASP A 42 -10.32 -4.33 9.47
N LYS A 43 -9.58 -3.28 9.85
CA LYS A 43 -9.97 -2.34 10.93
C LYS A 43 -10.76 -1.14 10.43
N ASP A 44 -10.65 -0.80 9.15
CA ASP A 44 -11.34 0.33 8.53
C ASP A 44 -11.66 0.02 7.05
N SER A 45 -12.45 0.89 6.42
CA SER A 45 -12.75 0.86 4.99
C SER A 45 -11.47 0.89 4.16
N CYS A 46 -11.47 0.12 3.08
CA CYS A 46 -10.33 0.03 2.18
C CYS A 46 -10.62 0.73 0.86
N ASP A 47 -9.80 1.71 0.51
CA ASP A 47 -9.85 2.36 -0.79
C ASP A 47 -9.16 1.50 -1.87
N GLU A 48 -9.23 1.95 -3.13
CA GLU A 48 -8.67 1.20 -4.26
C GLU A 48 -7.17 0.93 -4.09
N MET A 49 -6.44 1.88 -3.51
CA MET A 49 -4.99 1.78 -3.32
C MET A 49 -4.64 0.80 -2.19
N GLY A 50 -5.29 0.93 -1.03
CA GLY A 50 -5.17 -0.03 0.06
C GLY A 50 -5.52 -1.44 -0.39
N PHE A 51 -6.52 -1.60 -1.27
CA PHE A 51 -6.92 -2.90 -1.78
C PHE A 51 -5.84 -3.51 -2.68
N LYS A 52 -5.20 -2.71 -3.54
CA LYS A 52 -4.06 -3.14 -4.36
C LYS A 52 -2.87 -3.51 -3.48
N VAL A 53 -2.58 -2.71 -2.45
CA VAL A 53 -1.50 -3.00 -1.51
C VAL A 53 -1.75 -4.34 -0.83
N ARG A 54 -2.94 -4.52 -0.25
CA ARG A 54 -3.33 -5.70 0.50
C ARG A 54 -3.32 -6.98 -0.34
N ASN A 55 -3.87 -6.94 -1.55
CA ASN A 55 -4.15 -8.16 -2.32
C ASN A 55 -3.11 -8.48 -3.40
N VAL A 56 -2.26 -7.52 -3.76
CA VAL A 56 -1.28 -7.68 -4.85
C VAL A 56 0.13 -7.41 -4.34
N LEU A 57 0.36 -6.22 -3.78
CA LEU A 57 1.71 -5.78 -3.48
C LEU A 57 2.34 -6.56 -2.31
N LEU A 58 1.61 -6.77 -1.20
CA LEU A 58 2.14 -7.48 -0.04
C LEU A 58 2.42 -8.96 -0.32
N PRO A 59 1.54 -9.74 -0.97
CA PRO A 59 1.86 -11.11 -1.39
C PRO A 59 3.12 -11.18 -2.27
N GLU A 60 3.28 -10.26 -3.22
CA GLU A 60 4.46 -10.23 -4.08
C GLU A 60 5.73 -9.89 -3.28
N LEU A 61 5.71 -8.84 -2.46
CA LEU A 61 6.86 -8.40 -1.69
C LEU A 61 7.31 -9.41 -0.63
N ILE A 62 6.37 -10.00 0.09
CA ILE A 62 6.66 -10.85 1.25
C ILE A 62 6.91 -12.28 0.81
N SER A 63 6.03 -12.85 -0.02
CA SER A 63 6.10 -14.28 -0.36
C SER A 63 6.96 -14.60 -1.59
N ARG A 64 7.22 -13.60 -2.46
CA ARG A 64 7.88 -13.83 -3.78
C ARG A 64 9.06 -12.91 -4.06
N ASP A 65 9.55 -12.18 -3.06
CA ASP A 65 10.60 -11.14 -3.19
C ASP A 65 10.35 -10.17 -4.37
N CYS A 66 9.08 -9.91 -4.68
CA CYS A 66 8.64 -9.00 -5.74
C CYS A 66 9.30 -9.29 -7.10
N GLU A 67 9.53 -10.56 -7.48
CA GLU A 67 10.19 -10.93 -8.74
C GLU A 67 9.49 -10.34 -9.97
N SER A 68 8.16 -10.22 -9.91
CA SER A 68 7.33 -9.70 -11.01
C SER A 68 7.10 -8.18 -10.96
N CYS A 69 7.63 -7.50 -9.95
CA CYS A 69 7.39 -6.07 -9.74
C CYS A 69 8.27 -5.20 -10.63
N SER A 70 7.75 -4.02 -11.01
CA SER A 70 8.61 -2.98 -11.59
C SER A 70 9.63 -2.48 -10.55
N PRO A 71 10.80 -1.95 -10.96
CA PRO A 71 11.79 -1.44 -10.01
C PRO A 71 11.28 -0.33 -9.10
N SER A 72 10.41 0.56 -9.61
CA SER A 72 9.78 1.61 -8.80
C SER A 72 8.81 1.03 -7.78
N LEU A 73 7.96 0.09 -8.19
CA LEU A 73 7.00 -0.54 -7.31
C LEU A 73 7.68 -1.38 -6.22
N LYS A 74 8.77 -2.09 -6.54
CA LYS A 74 9.57 -2.83 -5.55
C LYS A 74 10.17 -1.87 -4.53
N LYS A 75 10.73 -0.74 -4.97
CA LYS A 75 11.27 0.29 -4.08
C LYS A 75 10.20 0.88 -3.17
N ASP A 76 9.08 1.33 -3.71
CA ASP A 76 7.99 1.94 -2.93
C ASP A 76 7.38 0.92 -1.97
N GLY A 77 7.23 -0.33 -2.43
CA GLY A 77 6.84 -1.46 -1.60
C GLY A 77 7.78 -1.69 -0.41
N GLN A 78 9.09 -1.70 -0.64
CA GLN A 78 10.08 -1.81 0.42
C GLN A 78 10.02 -0.63 1.41
N THR A 79 9.78 0.58 0.93
CA THR A 79 9.57 1.76 1.78
C THR A 79 8.33 1.59 2.66
N LEU A 80 7.21 1.12 2.10
CA LEU A 80 6.01 0.80 2.88
C LEU A 80 6.29 -0.23 3.97
N LEU A 81 7.00 -1.32 3.64
CA LEU A 81 7.39 -2.34 4.63
C LEU A 81 8.27 -1.75 5.74
N ALA A 82 9.20 -0.86 5.40
CA ALA A 82 10.04 -0.17 6.38
C ALA A 82 9.19 0.69 7.32
N HIS A 83 8.25 1.49 6.79
CA HIS A 83 7.34 2.29 7.60
C HIS A 83 6.46 1.44 8.53
N LEU A 84 5.94 0.30 8.05
CA LEU A 84 5.18 -0.63 8.88
C LEU A 84 6.05 -1.20 10.01
N LYS A 85 7.29 -1.63 9.71
CA LYS A 85 8.22 -2.18 10.70
C LYS A 85 8.63 -1.17 11.76
N GLU A 86 8.93 0.06 11.35
CA GLU A 86 9.47 1.10 12.23
C GLU A 86 8.37 1.76 13.07
N ARG A 87 7.22 2.06 12.47
CA ARG A 87 6.15 2.82 13.13
C ARG A 87 5.07 1.93 13.76
N TYR A 88 4.84 0.75 13.20
CA TYR A 88 3.76 -0.17 13.59
C TYR A 88 4.27 -1.61 13.84
N PRO A 89 5.30 -1.81 14.69
CA PRO A 89 5.97 -3.10 14.83
C PRO A 89 5.04 -4.24 15.30
N THR A 90 4.04 -3.93 16.13
CA THR A 90 3.08 -4.93 16.63
C THR A 90 2.16 -5.40 15.50
N GLU A 91 1.60 -4.47 14.73
CA GLU A 91 0.80 -4.78 13.57
C GLU A 91 1.62 -5.45 12.47
N TRP A 92 2.87 -5.06 12.29
CA TRP A 92 3.77 -5.67 11.31
C TRP A 92 3.93 -7.17 11.56
N ILE A 93 4.05 -7.61 12.81
CA ILE A 93 4.12 -9.05 13.14
C ILE A 93 2.88 -9.77 12.63
N ILE A 94 1.69 -9.20 12.83
CA ILE A 94 0.43 -9.80 12.37
C ILE A 94 0.40 -9.81 10.83
N ILE A 95 0.70 -8.67 10.21
CA ILE A 95 0.69 -8.50 8.75
C ILE A 95 1.66 -9.47 8.09
N SER A 96 2.90 -9.59 8.59
CA SER A 96 3.90 -10.49 8.01
C SER A 96 3.43 -11.95 8.05
N HIS A 97 2.81 -12.38 9.15
CA HIS A 97 2.25 -13.72 9.26
C HIS A 97 1.05 -13.97 8.32
N MET A 98 0.31 -12.93 7.91
CA MET A 98 -0.80 -13.10 6.95
C MET A 98 -0.30 -13.47 5.55
N TYR A 99 0.88 -13.02 5.16
CA TYR A 99 1.39 -13.14 3.79
C TYR A 99 2.55 -14.12 3.67
N ASP A 100 3.38 -14.22 4.69
CA ASP A 100 4.50 -15.13 4.68
C ASP A 100 4.03 -16.54 5.06
N GLN A 101 3.84 -17.39 4.05
CA GLN A 101 3.53 -18.81 4.23
C GLN A 101 4.74 -19.59 4.81
N GLU A 102 5.89 -18.93 5.05
CA GLU A 102 7.16 -19.52 5.45
C GLU A 102 7.79 -18.86 6.72
N ILE A 103 7.06 -18.06 7.52
CA ILE A 103 7.51 -17.70 8.88
C ILE A 103 7.06 -18.76 9.88
N TYR A 104 7.78 -19.87 9.92
CA TYR A 104 7.95 -20.62 11.16
C TYR A 104 9.42 -20.95 11.36
N ASP A 105 10.15 -20.01 11.95
CA ASP A 105 11.28 -20.37 12.82
C ASP A 105 11.41 -19.35 13.95
N ILE A 106 10.41 -19.34 14.84
CA ILE A 106 10.58 -18.81 16.19
C ILE A 106 10.99 -20.01 17.06
N PRO A 107 12.24 -20.11 17.55
CA PRO A 107 12.64 -21.21 18.41
C PRO A 107 11.87 -21.12 19.73
N GLY A 108 10.84 -21.96 19.87
CA GLY A 108 10.08 -22.12 21.12
C GLY A 108 8.56 -21.97 21.04
N TYR A 109 7.95 -21.80 19.86
CA TYR A 109 6.49 -21.76 19.74
C TYR A 109 5.99 -22.65 18.61
N TYR A 110 5.40 -23.80 18.96
CA TYR A 110 4.80 -24.75 18.00
C TYR A 110 3.37 -24.30 17.68
N THR A 111 3.13 -23.75 16.50
CA THR A 111 1.75 -23.64 15.99
C THR A 111 1.59 -24.56 14.78
N THR A 112 0.74 -25.55 14.99
CA THR A 112 0.33 -26.56 14.01
C THR A 112 -0.31 -25.88 12.79
N PRO A 113 0.00 -26.31 11.55
CA PRO A 113 -0.66 -25.79 10.35
C PRO A 113 -2.19 -25.99 10.41
N LEU A 114 -2.96 -24.92 10.22
CA LEU A 114 -4.44 -24.93 10.17
C LEU A 114 -5.01 -25.12 8.75
N ILE A 115 -4.34 -25.90 7.89
CA ILE A 115 -4.89 -26.24 6.58
C ILE A 115 -4.96 -27.77 6.47
N PRO A 116 -6.17 -28.37 6.34
CA PRO A 116 -6.28 -29.79 6.06
C PRO A 116 -5.83 -30.06 4.60
N PRO A 117 -5.05 -31.12 4.34
CA PRO A 117 -4.77 -31.54 2.97
C PRO A 117 -6.07 -32.03 2.31
N LEU A 118 -6.23 -31.66 1.03
CA LEU A 118 -7.34 -32.04 0.14
C LEU A 118 -7.49 -33.56 0.01
#